data_AF-A0A2E0EXG7-F1
#
_entry.id   AF-A0A2E0EXG7-F1
#
_cell.length_a   1.000
_cell.length_b   1.000
_cell.length_c   1.000
_cell.angle_alpha   90.00
_cell.angle_beta   90.00
_cell.angle_gamma   90.00
#
_symmetry.space_group_name_H-M   'P 1'
#
loop_
_entity.id
_entity.type
_entity.pdbx_description
1 polymer ?
#
loop_
_entity_poly.entity_id
_entity_poly.type
_entity_poly.pdbx_seq_one_letter_code
_entity_poly.pdbx_strand_id
1 'polypeptide(L)'
;MSNLYRKSHLLGTKLKNIRKLNKLTLEDLSERCSQHSPKNAPSVSYLSMIENGKRLPSEEVLKQIAIVFQKDSSWFMDENLDIGLPEDESKAKTNKNLPLEPRFLYSKELLEGAIPELLDQSGISGRQFAQLLIRAYQEANYNRFPDIEKVAD
;
A
#
# COMPACT_ATOMS: atom_id res chain seq x y z
N MET A 1 8.76 -31.51 -1.65
CA MET A 1 9.06 -30.77 -0.39
C MET A 1 9.10 -29.25 -0.57
N SER A 2 9.40 -28.71 -1.76
CA SER A 2 9.44 -27.25 -2.03
C SER A 2 8.11 -26.50 -1.87
N ASN A 3 6.98 -27.14 -2.17
CA ASN A 3 5.65 -26.50 -2.11
C ASN A 3 5.21 -26.16 -0.67
N LEU A 4 5.60 -26.97 0.32
CA LEU A 4 5.19 -26.79 1.73
C LEU A 4 5.91 -25.59 2.38
N TYR A 5 7.19 -25.40 2.08
CA TYR A 5 7.97 -24.23 2.52
C TYR A 5 7.50 -22.93 1.86
N ARG A 6 7.08 -23.00 0.59
CA ARG A 6 6.50 -21.84 -0.10
C ARG A 6 5.18 -21.41 0.56
N LYS A 7 4.34 -22.40 0.90
CA LYS A 7 3.07 -22.19 1.62
C LYS A 7 3.28 -21.64 3.02
N SER A 8 4.28 -22.12 3.78
CA SER A 8 4.56 -21.60 5.13
C SER A 8 5.02 -20.14 5.12
N HIS A 9 5.84 -19.77 4.14
CA HIS A 9 6.31 -18.40 3.99
C HIS A 9 5.16 -17.45 3.60
N LEU A 10 4.33 -17.85 2.63
CA LEU A 10 3.20 -17.04 2.18
C LEU A 10 2.18 -16.83 3.32
N LEU A 11 1.85 -17.91 4.03
CA LEU A 11 1.01 -17.88 5.22
C LEU A 11 1.53 -16.88 6.26
N GLY A 12 2.83 -16.96 6.57
CA GLY A 12 3.47 -16.04 7.51
C GLY A 12 3.38 -14.58 7.09
N THR A 13 3.60 -14.31 5.80
CA THR A 13 3.47 -12.94 5.25
C THR A 13 2.04 -12.43 5.32
N LYS A 14 1.03 -13.25 5.02
CA LYS A 14 -0.40 -12.88 5.15
C LYS A 14 -0.77 -12.57 6.59
N LEU A 15 -0.37 -13.43 7.53
CA LEU A 15 -0.64 -13.25 8.95
C LEU A 15 -0.03 -11.95 9.47
N LYS A 16 1.23 -11.67 9.11
CA LYS A 16 1.92 -10.44 9.47
C LYS A 16 1.23 -9.21 8.91
N ASN A 17 0.78 -9.27 7.66
CA ASN A 17 0.11 -8.16 7.00
C ASN A 17 -1.25 -7.88 7.63
N ILE A 18 -2.12 -8.90 7.80
CA ILE A 18 -3.45 -8.70 8.39
C ILE A 18 -3.37 -8.24 9.85
N ARG A 19 -2.37 -8.71 10.61
CA ARG A 19 -2.10 -8.23 11.97
C ARG A 19 -1.72 -6.76 11.99
N LYS A 20 -0.78 -6.34 11.13
CA LYS A 20 -0.36 -4.93 11.01
C LYS A 20 -1.49 -4.02 10.55
N LEU A 21 -2.32 -4.49 9.61
CA LEU A 21 -3.49 -3.75 9.12
C LEU A 21 -4.50 -3.50 10.24
N ASN A 22 -4.77 -4.51 11.06
CA ASN A 22 -5.64 -4.38 12.24
C ASN A 22 -4.96 -3.68 13.43
N LYS A 23 -3.73 -3.16 13.26
CA LYS A 23 -2.93 -2.49 14.30
C LYS A 23 -2.75 -3.33 15.57
N LEU A 24 -2.65 -4.65 15.44
CA LEU A 24 -2.47 -5.57 16.56
C LEU A 24 -0.99 -5.86 16.82
N THR A 25 -0.58 -5.86 18.07
CA THR A 25 0.68 -6.46 18.48
C THR A 25 0.57 -7.99 18.48
N LEU A 26 1.70 -8.69 18.56
CA LEU A 26 1.68 -10.15 18.70
C LEU A 26 1.08 -10.56 20.05
N GLU A 27 1.23 -9.72 21.07
CA GLU A 27 0.62 -9.89 22.39
C GLU A 27 -0.90 -9.75 22.29
N ASP A 28 -1.41 -8.71 21.64
CA ASP A 28 -2.85 -8.52 21.44
C ASP A 28 -3.49 -9.69 20.67
N LEU A 29 -2.79 -10.19 19.64
CA LEU A 29 -3.26 -11.34 18.88
C LEU A 29 -3.32 -12.61 19.74
N SER A 30 -2.29 -12.85 20.56
CA SER A 30 -2.25 -13.98 21.49
C SER A 30 -3.35 -13.88 22.54
N GLU A 31 -3.59 -12.69 23.08
CA GLU A 31 -4.65 -12.44 24.06
C GLU A 31 -6.04 -12.68 23.47
N ARG A 32 -6.32 -12.16 22.26
CA ARG A 32 -7.58 -12.41 21.56
C ARG A 32 -7.82 -13.88 21.26
N CYS A 33 -6.76 -14.62 20.91
CA CYS A 33 -6.86 -16.07 20.74
C CYS A 33 -7.17 -16.78 22.07
N SER A 34 -6.61 -16.29 23.18
CA SER A 34 -6.86 -16.83 24.52
C SER A 34 -8.31 -16.59 24.98
N GLN A 35 -8.86 -15.42 24.66
CA GLN A 35 -10.26 -15.06 24.94
C GLN A 35 -11.25 -15.95 24.19
N HIS A 36 -10.96 -16.31 22.93
CA HIS A 36 -11.82 -17.18 22.13
C HIS A 36 -11.63 -18.69 22.41
N SER A 37 -10.42 -19.14 22.73
CA SER A 37 -10.15 -20.55 23.03
C SER A 37 -8.91 -20.73 23.92
N PRO A 38 -9.08 -20.93 25.24
CA PRO A 38 -7.97 -21.00 26.18
C PRO A 38 -7.08 -22.24 26.01
N LYS A 39 -7.56 -23.31 25.35
CA LYS A 39 -6.78 -24.55 25.16
C LYS A 39 -5.76 -24.48 24.03
N ASN A 40 -6.02 -23.68 23.01
CA ASN A 40 -5.24 -23.65 21.76
C ASN A 40 -4.61 -22.27 21.49
N ALA A 41 -4.49 -21.44 22.53
CA ALA A 41 -3.92 -20.11 22.43
C ALA A 41 -2.43 -20.19 22.02
N PRO A 42 -2.05 -19.65 20.85
CA PRO A 42 -0.66 -19.62 20.45
C PRO A 42 0.10 -18.59 21.29
N SER A 43 1.32 -18.95 21.71
CA SER A 43 2.20 -18.00 22.39
C SER A 43 2.77 -16.97 21.41
N VAL A 44 3.15 -15.81 21.92
CA VAL A 44 3.80 -14.72 21.16
C VAL A 44 5.00 -15.23 20.35
N SER A 45 5.83 -16.08 20.95
CA SER A 45 6.99 -16.69 20.29
C SER A 45 6.58 -17.60 19.13
N TYR A 46 5.51 -18.38 19.31
CA TYR A 46 5.00 -19.25 18.26
C TYR A 46 4.40 -18.46 17.09
N LEU A 47 3.62 -17.42 17.35
CA LEU A 47 3.11 -16.49 16.33
C LEU A 47 4.25 -15.84 15.53
N SER A 48 5.30 -15.38 16.20
CA SER A 48 6.49 -14.82 15.53
C SER A 48 7.18 -15.85 14.61
N MET A 49 7.26 -17.12 15.02
CA MET A 49 7.82 -18.17 14.16
C MET A 49 6.95 -18.46 12.93
N ILE A 50 5.62 -18.34 13.06
CA ILE A 50 4.69 -18.47 11.94
C ILE A 50 4.84 -17.28 10.98
N GLU A 51 4.86 -16.04 11.48
CA GLU A 51 5.00 -14.84 10.64
C GLU A 51 6.29 -14.82 9.83
N ASN A 52 7.37 -15.36 10.38
CA ASN A 52 8.66 -15.47 9.71
C ASN A 52 8.77 -16.73 8.82
N GLY A 53 7.71 -17.51 8.67
CA GLY A 53 7.66 -18.72 7.83
C GLY A 53 8.47 -19.90 8.37
N LYS A 54 8.99 -19.81 9.61
CA LYS A 54 9.82 -20.84 10.25
C LYS A 54 9.02 -22.04 10.74
N ARG A 55 7.72 -21.86 11.01
CA ARG A 55 6.81 -22.93 11.44
C ARG A 55 5.46 -22.84 10.73
N LEU A 56 4.89 -24.01 10.45
CA LEU A 56 3.52 -24.14 10.00
C LEU A 56 2.61 -24.30 11.24
N PRO A 57 1.56 -23.48 11.42
CA PRO A 57 0.58 -23.69 12.48
C PRO A 57 -0.18 -24.99 12.25
N SER A 58 -0.65 -25.61 13.34
CA SER A 58 -1.64 -26.67 13.24
C SER A 58 -2.97 -26.13 12.69
N GLU A 59 -3.79 -27.01 12.12
CA GLU A 59 -5.10 -26.62 11.59
C GLU A 59 -5.99 -25.97 12.66
N GLU A 60 -5.89 -26.42 13.90
CA GLU A 60 -6.60 -25.84 15.04
C GLU A 60 -6.16 -24.41 15.35
N VAL A 61 -4.84 -24.14 15.38
CA VAL A 61 -4.32 -22.79 15.61
C VAL A 61 -4.70 -21.86 14.46
N LEU A 62 -4.66 -22.36 13.22
CA LEU A 62 -5.06 -21.58 12.06
C LEU A 62 -6.54 -21.20 12.10
N LYS A 63 -7.42 -22.13 12.52
CA LYS A 63 -8.85 -21.85 12.72
C LYS A 63 -9.08 -20.77 13.78
N GLN A 64 -8.31 -20.78 14.87
CA GLN A 64 -8.40 -19.74 15.90
C GLN A 64 -8.01 -18.36 15.37
N ILE A 65 -6.87 -18.28 14.68
CA ILE A 65 -6.42 -17.05 14.02
C ILE A 65 -7.48 -16.57 13.03
N ALA A 66 -8.08 -17.48 12.26
CA ALA A 66 -9.10 -17.17 11.28
C ALA A 66 -10.37 -16.59 11.92
N ILE A 67 -10.81 -17.12 13.07
CA ILE A 67 -11.92 -16.56 13.85
C ILE A 67 -11.61 -15.13 14.32
N VAL A 68 -10.41 -14.88 14.86
CA VAL A 68 -10.00 -13.55 15.33
C VAL A 68 -10.01 -12.51 14.20
N PHE A 69 -9.63 -12.92 13.00
CA PHE A 69 -9.63 -12.05 11.81
C PHE A 69 -10.94 -12.10 11.00
N GLN A 70 -11.93 -12.88 11.42
CA GLN A 70 -13.18 -13.11 10.68
C GLN A 70 -12.95 -13.51 9.22
N LYS A 71 -12.00 -14.42 9.00
CA LYS A 71 -11.64 -14.98 7.69
C LYS A 71 -11.78 -16.51 7.74
N ASP A 72 -11.81 -17.13 6.56
CA ASP A 72 -11.70 -18.59 6.45
C ASP A 72 -10.26 -19.07 6.61
N SER A 73 -10.07 -20.28 7.17
CA SER A 73 -8.73 -20.89 7.28
C SER A 73 -8.08 -21.14 5.92
N SER A 74 -8.88 -21.38 4.87
CA SER A 74 -8.42 -21.54 3.48
C SER A 74 -7.81 -20.25 2.90
N TRP A 75 -8.28 -19.07 3.32
CA TRP A 75 -7.77 -17.78 2.85
C TRP A 75 -6.28 -17.60 3.16
N PHE A 76 -5.84 -18.12 4.31
CA PHE A 76 -4.44 -18.08 4.73
C PHE A 76 -3.53 -18.99 3.90
N MET A 77 -4.11 -20.02 3.26
CA MET A 77 -3.40 -21.01 2.44
C MET A 77 -3.48 -20.74 0.94
N ASP A 78 -4.33 -19.80 0.52
CA ASP A 78 -4.43 -19.36 -0.88
C ASP A 78 -3.11 -18.73 -1.34
N GLU A 79 -2.70 -18.96 -2.59
CA GLU A 79 -1.50 -18.35 -3.20
C GLU A 79 -1.67 -16.85 -3.52
N ASN A 80 -2.89 -16.32 -3.39
CA ASN A 80 -3.17 -14.91 -3.59
C ASN A 80 -2.78 -14.05 -2.39
N LEU A 81 -1.82 -13.12 -2.52
CA LEU A 81 -1.45 -12.18 -1.43
C LEU A 81 -2.49 -11.08 -1.18
N ASP A 82 -3.58 -11.05 -1.95
CA ASP A 82 -4.62 -10.04 -1.82
C ASP A 82 -5.35 -10.17 -0.48
N ILE A 83 -5.29 -9.12 0.34
CA ILE A 83 -5.63 -9.20 1.75
C ILE A 83 -7.14 -8.97 1.98
N GLY A 84 -7.94 -8.82 0.92
CA GLY A 84 -9.38 -8.64 1.00
C GLY A 84 -9.76 -7.46 1.89
N LEU A 85 -9.20 -6.29 1.57
CA LEU A 85 -9.65 -5.00 2.07
C LEU A 85 -11.02 -4.71 1.42
N PRO A 86 -12.06 -4.22 2.14
CA PRO A 86 -12.88 -3.19 1.53
C PRO A 86 -11.92 -2.06 1.23
N GLU A 87 -11.80 -1.70 -0.05
CA GLU A 87 -11.02 -0.54 -0.46
C GLU A 87 -11.43 0.64 0.43
N ASP A 88 -10.56 1.06 1.35
CA ASP A 88 -10.57 2.47 1.75
C ASP A 88 -10.34 3.20 0.43
N GLU A 89 -11.41 3.73 -0.15
CA GLU A 89 -11.49 4.29 -1.51
C GLU A 89 -10.49 5.43 -1.79
N SER A 90 -9.57 5.73 -0.89
CA SER A 90 -8.76 6.94 -0.94
C SER A 90 -7.29 6.76 -1.31
N LYS A 91 -6.64 5.58 -1.24
CA LYS A 91 -5.17 5.54 -1.41
C LYS A 91 -4.53 4.38 -2.17
N ALA A 92 -5.30 3.51 -2.83
CA ALA A 92 -4.72 2.43 -3.62
C ALA A 92 -5.42 2.18 -4.96
N LYS A 93 -5.86 3.23 -5.65
CA LYS A 93 -5.81 3.19 -7.11
C LYS A 93 -4.36 3.36 -7.54
N THR A 94 -3.55 2.32 -7.32
CA THR A 94 -2.52 1.99 -8.31
C THR A 94 -3.33 1.73 -9.57
N ASN A 95 -3.53 2.78 -10.38
CA ASN A 95 -4.29 2.73 -11.61
C ASN A 95 -3.55 1.77 -12.57
N LYS A 96 -3.78 0.46 -12.40
CA LYS A 96 -3.32 -0.57 -13.34
C LYS A 96 -3.94 -0.36 -14.73
N ASN A 97 -4.96 0.50 -14.82
CA ASN A 97 -5.60 0.99 -16.04
C ASN A 97 -5.49 2.52 -16.19
N LEU A 98 -4.39 3.18 -15.78
CA LEU A 98 -4.18 4.55 -16.26
C LEU A 98 -3.76 4.46 -17.73
N PRO A 99 -4.59 4.88 -18.71
CA PRO A 99 -4.13 4.93 -20.08
C PRO A 99 -2.97 5.93 -20.14
N LEU A 100 -1.77 5.44 -20.48
CA LEU A 100 -0.55 6.25 -20.55
C LEU A 100 -0.47 7.07 -21.85
N GLU A 101 -1.62 7.36 -22.46
CA GLU A 101 -1.69 8.16 -23.67
C GLU A 101 -1.47 9.63 -23.32
N PRO A 102 -0.56 10.34 -24.03
CA PRO A 102 -0.24 11.74 -23.71
C PRO A 102 -1.48 12.64 -23.66
N ARG A 103 -2.43 12.46 -24.57
CA ARG A 103 -3.66 13.25 -24.62
C ARG A 103 -4.50 13.13 -23.34
N PHE A 104 -4.51 11.94 -22.74
CA PHE A 104 -5.21 11.70 -21.48
C PHE A 104 -4.40 12.23 -20.30
N LEU A 105 -3.11 11.89 -20.21
CA LEU A 105 -2.22 12.31 -19.12
C LEU A 105 -2.12 13.84 -18.96
N TYR A 106 -2.18 14.57 -20.07
CA TYR A 106 -2.15 16.03 -20.09
C TYR A 106 -3.54 16.67 -20.26
N SER A 107 -4.61 15.93 -19.94
CA SER A 107 -5.95 16.50 -19.90
C SER A 107 -6.05 17.57 -18.82
N LYS A 108 -6.84 18.62 -19.10
CA LYS A 108 -7.01 19.76 -18.20
C LYS A 108 -7.45 19.33 -16.81
N GLU A 109 -8.43 18.43 -16.74
CA GLU A 109 -9.00 17.91 -15.49
C GLU A 109 -7.95 17.20 -14.62
N LEU A 110 -7.11 16.36 -15.22
CA LEU A 110 -6.05 15.67 -14.47
C LEU A 110 -4.95 16.62 -14.04
N LEU A 111 -4.55 17.56 -14.90
CA LEU A 111 -3.52 18.54 -14.57
C LEU A 111 -3.95 19.48 -13.44
N GLU A 112 -5.20 19.94 -13.43
CA GLU A 112 -5.75 20.79 -12.36
C GLU A 112 -5.73 20.09 -10.99
N GLY A 113 -5.95 18.77 -10.97
CA GLY A 113 -5.86 17.98 -9.73
C GLY A 113 -4.42 17.63 -9.33
N ALA A 114 -3.56 17.28 -10.29
CA ALA A 114 -2.23 16.75 -10.02
C ALA A 114 -1.16 17.83 -9.80
N ILE A 115 -1.25 18.98 -10.48
CA ILE A 115 -0.24 20.06 -10.36
C ILE A 115 -0.09 20.54 -8.91
N PRO A 116 -1.15 20.86 -8.16
CA PRO A 116 -1.01 21.31 -6.77
C PRO A 116 -0.29 20.29 -5.88
N GLU A 117 -0.62 19.00 -6.04
CA GLU A 117 0.00 17.92 -5.26
C GLU A 117 1.48 17.73 -5.63
N LEU A 118 1.83 17.83 -6.92
CA LEU A 118 3.22 17.78 -7.38
C LEU A 118 4.05 18.96 -6.86
N LEU A 119 3.46 20.15 -6.80
CA LEU A 119 4.12 21.34 -6.24
C LEU A 119 4.35 21.20 -4.73
N ASP A 120 3.39 20.66 -4.00
CA ASP A 120 3.52 20.38 -2.56
C ASP A 120 4.63 19.35 -2.29
N GLN A 121 4.64 18.24 -3.02
CA GLN A 121 5.64 17.18 -2.88
C GLN A 121 7.07 17.62 -3.26
N SER A 122 7.20 18.51 -4.23
CA SER A 122 8.48 19.05 -4.69
C SER A 122 8.96 20.27 -3.88
N GLY A 123 8.11 20.83 -3.01
CA GLY A 123 8.38 22.06 -2.26
C GLY A 123 8.50 23.31 -3.14
N ILE A 124 7.94 23.27 -4.36
CA ILE A 124 7.99 24.38 -5.31
C ILE A 124 6.74 25.24 -5.13
N SER A 125 6.93 26.53 -4.86
CA SER A 125 5.81 27.47 -4.80
C SER A 125 5.18 27.72 -6.18
N GLY A 126 3.90 28.07 -6.23
CA GLY A 126 3.23 28.43 -7.48
C GLY A 126 3.92 29.53 -8.28
N ARG A 127 4.54 30.52 -7.59
CA ARG A 127 5.32 31.59 -8.25
C ARG A 127 6.58 31.05 -8.93
N GLN A 128 7.32 30.18 -8.25
CA GLN A 128 8.51 29.52 -8.81
C GLN A 128 8.13 28.63 -10.00
N PHE A 129 7.00 27.92 -9.89
CA PHE A 129 6.48 27.12 -11.00
C PHE A 129 6.10 27.99 -12.22
N ALA A 130 5.42 29.11 -12.01
CA ALA A 130 5.11 30.04 -13.10
C ALA A 130 6.36 30.60 -13.79
N GLN A 131 7.39 30.98 -13.02
CA GLN A 131 8.67 31.43 -13.59
C GLN A 131 9.38 30.30 -14.37
N LEU A 132 9.32 29.05 -13.91
CA LEU A 132 9.87 27.91 -14.64
C LEU A 132 9.16 27.70 -15.99
N LEU A 133 7.83 27.84 -16.03
CA LEU A 133 7.06 27.76 -17.27
C LEU A 133 7.44 28.86 -18.26
N ILE A 134 7.63 30.09 -17.78
CA ILE A 134 8.05 31.22 -18.61
C ILE A 134 9.45 30.97 -19.20
N ARG A 135 10.41 30.51 -18.39
CA ARG A 135 11.76 30.18 -18.86
C ARG A 135 11.76 29.05 -19.88
N ALA A 136 11.03 27.96 -19.60
CA ALA A 136 10.90 26.85 -20.54
C ALA A 136 10.30 27.31 -21.88
N TYR A 137 9.31 28.21 -21.83
CA TYR A 137 8.75 28.81 -23.03
C TYR A 137 9.77 29.68 -23.78
N GLN A 138 10.55 30.50 -23.08
CA GLN A 138 11.59 31.32 -23.70
C GLN A 138 12.68 30.47 -24.34
N GLU A 139 13.16 29.42 -23.67
CA GLU A 139 14.14 28.47 -24.20
C GLU A 139 13.62 27.77 -25.46
N ALA A 140 12.38 27.27 -25.44
CA ALA A 140 11.75 26.64 -26.60
C ALA A 140 11.61 27.62 -27.80
N ASN A 141 11.55 28.92 -27.53
CA ASN A 141 11.44 29.99 -28.53
C ASN A 141 12.77 30.73 -28.77
N TYR A 142 13.91 30.19 -28.34
CA TYR A 142 15.24 30.78 -28.52
C TYR A 142 15.37 32.22 -27.99
N ASN A 143 14.76 32.50 -26.84
CA ASN A 143 14.74 33.81 -26.18
C ASN A 143 14.22 34.96 -27.07
N ARG A 144 13.36 34.64 -28.06
CA ARG A 144 12.75 35.63 -28.95
C ARG A 144 11.89 36.66 -28.20
N PHE A 145 11.43 36.32 -26.99
CA PHE A 145 10.58 37.17 -26.16
C PHE A 145 11.19 37.37 -24.76
N PRO A 146 12.27 38.15 -24.63
CA PRO A 146 13.02 38.29 -23.38
C PRO A 146 12.23 39.03 -22.30
N ASP A 147 11.26 39.87 -22.69
CA ASP A 147 10.52 40.71 -21.73
C ASP A 147 9.33 40.00 -21.08
N ILE A 148 8.99 38.76 -21.45
CA ILE A 148 7.87 38.01 -20.86
C ILE A 148 8.03 37.87 -19.35
N GLU A 149 9.25 37.59 -18.85
CA GLU A 149 9.50 37.50 -17.41
C GLU A 149 9.18 38.83 -16.69
N LYS A 150 9.52 39.98 -17.29
CA LYS A 150 9.29 41.30 -16.69
C LYS A 150 7.81 41.71 -16.67
N VAL A 151 7.02 41.21 -17.61
CA VAL A 151 5.58 41.51 -17.71
C VAL A 151 4.75 40.62 -16.79
N ALA A 152 5.31 39.48 -16.36
CA ALA A 152 4.63 38.50 -15.52
C ALA A 152 4.82 38.71 -14.00
N ASP A 153 5.80 39.53 -13.58
CA ASP A 153 6.03 39.96 -12.19
C ASP A 153 5.08 41.07 -11.75
#